data_AF-A0A2E8EFE4-F1
#
_entry.id   AF-A0A2E8EFE4-F1
#
_cell.length_a   1.000
_cell.length_b   1.000
_cell.length_c   1.000
_cell.angle_alpha   90.00
_cell.angle_beta   90.00
_cell.angle_gamma   90.00
#
_symmetry.space_group_name_H-M   'P 1'
#
loop_
_entity.id
_entity.type
_entity.pdbx_description
1 polymer ?
#
loop_
_entity_poly.entity_id
_entity_poly.type
_entity_poly.pdbx_seq_one_letter_code
_entity_poly.pdbx_strand_id
1 'polypeptide(L)'
;MSTKKVSYDIISFFDNLKERKFSEASKAIKSLRKKRFGGAEYQNGYIKAFDGILTSIRTGDSRDFLNRAPFDPQNMIRYLNGFRGYIKGNTHSQFDVGYFMAWSDFIQYRLDTENSS
;
A
#
# COMPACT_ATOMS: atom_id res chain seq x y z
N MET A 1 12.01 14.58 -11.65
CA MET A 1 11.50 15.20 -10.39
C MET A 1 10.17 14.61 -9.87
N SER A 2 9.31 13.99 -10.70
CA SER A 2 8.00 13.42 -10.25
C SER A 2 8.13 12.27 -9.24
N THR A 3 9.04 11.31 -9.49
CA THR A 3 9.11 10.04 -8.74
C THR A 3 9.47 10.20 -7.27
N LYS A 4 10.44 11.08 -6.93
CA LYS A 4 10.83 11.35 -5.54
C LYS A 4 9.68 11.89 -4.69
N LYS A 5 8.83 12.75 -5.26
CA LYS A 5 7.65 13.30 -4.59
C LYS A 5 6.55 12.25 -4.41
N VAL A 6 6.46 11.26 -5.29
CA VAL A 6 5.50 10.16 -5.17
C VAL A 6 5.93 9.22 -4.05
N SER A 7 7.21 8.81 -4.03
CA SER A 7 7.77 8.00 -2.95
C SER A 7 7.63 8.66 -1.58
N TYR A 8 7.86 9.97 -1.49
CA TYR A 8 7.66 10.72 -0.24
C TYR A 8 6.22 10.64 0.29
N ASP A 9 5.21 10.83 -0.56
CA ASP A 9 3.81 10.75 -0.11
C ASP A 9 3.40 9.32 0.24
N ILE A 10 3.96 8.31 -0.43
CA ILE A 10 3.75 6.90 -0.11
C ILE A 10 4.28 6.59 1.30
N ILE A 11 5.52 6.99 1.59
CA ILE A 11 6.12 6.82 2.92
C ILE A 11 5.33 7.61 3.96
N SER A 12 4.99 8.87 3.66
CA SER A 12 4.18 9.70 4.56
C SER A 12 2.80 9.10 4.84
N PHE A 13 2.17 8.46 3.86
CA PHE A 13 0.93 7.72 4.08
C PHE A 13 1.13 6.59 5.09
N PHE A 14 2.18 5.77 4.93
CA PHE A 14 2.46 4.64 5.82
C PHE A 14 2.83 5.07 7.24
N ASP A 15 3.67 6.10 7.40
CA ASP A 15 4.04 6.66 8.71
C ASP A 15 2.81 7.16 9.46
N ASN A 16 1.96 7.96 8.80
CA ASN A 16 0.73 8.47 9.41
C ASN A 16 -0.26 7.35 9.73
N LEU A 17 -0.30 6.29 8.93
CA LEU A 17 -1.15 5.13 9.16
C LEU A 17 -0.68 4.34 10.39
N LYS A 18 0.64 4.12 10.53
CA LYS A 18 1.28 3.49 11.70
C LYS A 18 0.98 4.28 12.99
N GLU A 19 1.05 5.60 12.92
CA GLU A 19 0.74 6.50 14.04
C GLU A 19 -0.77 6.76 14.24
N ARG A 20 -1.64 6.10 13.48
CA ARG A 20 -3.11 6.28 13.50
C ARG A 20 -3.57 7.71 13.22
N LYS A 21 -2.74 8.53 12.56
CA LYS A 21 -3.05 9.88 12.07
C LYS A 21 -3.85 9.83 10.76
N PHE A 22 -5.06 9.26 10.80
CA PHE A 22 -5.86 8.96 9.60
C PHE A 22 -6.20 10.18 8.73
N SER A 23 -6.35 11.37 9.33
CA SER A 23 -6.53 12.62 8.59
C SER A 23 -5.32 12.94 7.71
N GLU A 24 -4.11 12.80 8.24
CA GLU A 24 -2.87 13.07 7.51
C GLU A 24 -2.59 12.00 6.45
N ALA A 25 -2.86 10.72 6.77
CA ALA A 25 -2.84 9.64 5.79
C ALA A 25 -3.81 9.92 4.61
N SER A 26 -5.01 10.43 4.89
CA SER A 26 -5.98 10.82 3.86
C SER A 26 -5.48 11.98 2.99
N LYS A 27 -4.73 12.94 3.56
CA LYS A 27 -4.12 14.04 2.79
C LYS A 27 -3.04 13.53 1.85
N ALA A 28 -2.22 12.56 2.27
CA ALA A 28 -1.22 11.93 1.41
C ALA A 28 -1.87 11.26 0.19
N ILE A 29 -2.98 10.52 0.38
CA ILE A 29 -3.76 9.95 -0.74
C ILE A 29 -4.26 11.05 -1.69
N LYS A 30 -4.85 12.14 -1.16
CA LYS A 30 -5.32 13.26 -1.96
C LYS A 30 -4.20 13.92 -2.77
N SER A 31 -2.99 14.01 -2.20
CA SER A 31 -1.81 14.51 -2.90
C SER A 31 -1.35 13.55 -4.00
N LEU A 32 -1.30 12.24 -3.74
CA LEU A 32 -0.96 11.22 -4.74
C LEU A 32 -1.92 11.21 -5.94
N ARG A 33 -3.23 11.43 -5.73
CA ARG A 33 -4.22 11.56 -6.81
C ARG A 33 -3.94 12.72 -7.77
N LYS A 34 -3.28 13.79 -7.30
CA LYS A 34 -2.91 14.95 -8.12
C LYS A 34 -1.60 14.76 -8.88
N LYS A 35 -0.81 13.76 -8.49
CA LYS A 35 0.47 13.40 -9.14
C LYS A 35 0.19 12.43 -10.28
N ARG A 36 1.09 12.34 -11.25
CA ARG A 36 1.05 11.30 -12.29
C ARG A 36 2.20 10.34 -12.07
N PHE A 37 1.89 9.05 -11.92
CA PHE A 37 2.86 7.97 -11.80
C PHE A 37 2.29 6.68 -12.41
N GLY A 38 3.09 5.99 -13.23
CA GLY A 38 2.60 4.91 -14.09
C GLY A 38 1.55 5.41 -15.10
N GLY A 39 0.66 4.50 -15.52
CA GLY A 39 -0.54 4.84 -16.28
C GLY A 39 -1.73 5.21 -15.38
N ALA A 40 -2.75 5.86 -15.94
CA ALA A 40 -3.94 6.29 -15.17
C ALA A 40 -4.65 5.11 -14.49
N GLU A 41 -4.76 3.98 -15.18
CA GLU A 41 -5.38 2.77 -14.65
C GLU A 41 -4.57 2.16 -13.50
N TYR A 42 -3.25 2.06 -13.67
CA TYR A 42 -2.31 1.67 -12.62
C TYR A 42 -2.42 2.56 -11.38
N GLN A 43 -2.41 3.88 -11.57
CA GLN A 43 -2.55 4.83 -10.50
C GLN A 43 -3.88 4.66 -9.75
N ASN A 44 -4.99 4.41 -10.47
CA ASN A 44 -6.29 4.17 -9.85
C ASN A 44 -6.29 2.93 -8.97
N GLY A 45 -5.69 1.83 -9.44
CA GLY A 45 -5.54 0.60 -8.66
C GLY A 45 -4.72 0.82 -7.39
N TYR A 46 -3.59 1.49 -7.52
CA TYR A 46 -2.69 1.81 -6.41
C TYR A 46 -3.41 2.63 -5.33
N ILE A 47 -4.13 3.68 -5.75
CA ILE A 47 -4.89 4.55 -4.85
C ILE A 47 -6.06 3.80 -4.20
N LYS A 48 -6.74 2.92 -4.94
CA LYS A 48 -7.84 2.11 -4.41
C LYS A 48 -7.37 1.18 -3.29
N ALA A 49 -6.17 0.60 -3.43
CA ALA A 49 -5.56 -0.20 -2.36
C ALA A 49 -5.32 0.65 -1.11
N PHE A 50 -4.78 1.86 -1.24
CA PHE A 50 -4.56 2.77 -0.11
C PHE A 50 -5.84 3.16 0.62
N ASP A 51 -6.92 3.47 -0.12
CA ASP A 51 -8.24 3.73 0.49
C ASP A 51 -8.73 2.51 1.30
N GLY A 52 -8.53 1.30 0.77
CA GLY A 52 -8.90 0.04 1.41
C GLY A 52 -8.10 -0.22 2.68
N ILE A 53 -6.77 -0.09 2.60
CA ILE A 53 -5.85 -0.24 3.74
C ILE A 53 -6.23 0.74 4.86
N LEU A 54 -6.39 2.02 4.51
CA LEU A 54 -6.78 3.06 5.47
C LEU A 54 -8.12 2.75 6.15
N THR A 55 -9.12 2.35 5.35
CA THR A 55 -10.46 2.03 5.87
C THR A 55 -10.40 0.86 6.83
N SER A 56 -9.66 -0.18 6.48
CA SER A 56 -9.56 -1.39 7.27
C SER A 56 -8.87 -1.18 8.62
N ILE A 57 -7.75 -0.46 8.63
CA ILE A 57 -7.02 -0.14 9.88
C ILE A 57 -7.82 0.84 10.74
N ARG A 58 -8.51 1.81 10.13
CA ARG A 58 -9.32 2.79 10.85
C ARG A 58 -10.54 2.17 11.53
N THR A 59 -11.23 1.26 10.85
CA THR A 59 -12.42 0.60 11.40
C THR A 59 -12.06 -0.48 12.42
N GLY A 60 -10.89 -1.10 12.28
CA GLY A 60 -10.49 -2.23 13.12
C GLY A 60 -11.43 -3.43 12.97
N ASP A 61 -12.16 -3.52 11.86
CA ASP A 61 -13.11 -4.60 11.63
C ASP A 61 -12.35 -5.93 11.58
N SER A 62 -12.62 -6.78 12.56
CA SER A 62 -11.98 -8.08 12.70
C SER A 62 -12.31 -9.04 11.56
N ARG A 63 -13.10 -8.64 10.56
CA ARG A 63 -13.37 -9.37 9.30
C ARG A 63 -12.42 -9.03 8.17
N ASP A 64 -11.67 -7.95 8.28
CA ASP A 64 -10.76 -7.52 7.22
C ASP A 64 -9.44 -8.29 7.23
N PHE A 65 -8.85 -8.48 6.04
CA PHE A 65 -7.57 -9.16 5.87
C PHE A 65 -6.46 -8.58 6.77
N LEU A 66 -6.38 -7.26 6.90
CA LEU A 66 -5.36 -6.60 7.75
C LEU A 66 -5.52 -6.90 9.25
N ASN A 67 -6.73 -7.22 9.70
CA ASN A 67 -7.01 -7.49 11.11
C ASN A 67 -7.05 -8.99 11.43
N ARG A 68 -7.15 -9.87 10.41
CA ARG A 68 -7.18 -11.34 10.56
C ARG A 68 -5.88 -12.03 10.17
N ALA A 69 -5.19 -11.52 9.15
CA ALA A 69 -4.03 -12.19 8.61
C ALA A 69 -2.85 -12.10 9.59
N PRO A 70 -2.06 -13.17 9.75
CA PRO A 70 -0.83 -13.09 10.52
C PRO A 70 0.16 -12.16 9.80
N PHE A 71 0.63 -11.14 10.51
CA PHE A 71 1.67 -10.20 10.06
C PHE A 71 3.01 -10.46 10.77
N ASP A 72 3.33 -11.71 11.09
CA ASP A 72 4.71 -12.04 11.44
C ASP A 72 5.62 -11.96 10.19
N PRO A 73 6.95 -11.80 10.38
CA PRO A 73 7.87 -11.64 9.26
C PRO A 73 7.78 -12.73 8.19
N GLN A 74 7.55 -13.99 8.58
CA GLN A 74 7.50 -15.11 7.65
C GLN A 74 6.26 -15.02 6.74
N ASN A 75 5.10 -14.73 7.31
CA ASN A 75 3.86 -14.57 6.55
C ASN A 75 3.91 -13.31 5.67
N MET A 76 4.47 -12.21 6.16
CA MET A 76 4.66 -11.00 5.35
C MET A 76 5.57 -11.23 4.13
N ILE A 77 6.68 -11.96 4.28
CA ILE A 77 7.54 -12.34 3.15
C ILE A 77 6.76 -13.19 2.14
N ARG A 78 5.91 -14.11 2.60
CA ARG A 78 5.06 -14.92 1.70
C ARG A 78 4.07 -14.07 0.92
N TYR A 79 3.38 -13.13 1.56
CA TYR A 79 2.46 -12.21 0.88
C TYR A 79 3.20 -11.35 -0.15
N LEU A 80 4.34 -10.78 0.23
CA LEU A 80 5.16 -9.97 -0.66
C LEU A 80 5.59 -10.74 -1.91
N ASN A 81 6.03 -11.98 -1.74
CA ASN A 81 6.39 -12.86 -2.86
C ASN A 81 5.18 -13.20 -3.74
N GLY A 82 4.02 -13.45 -3.13
CA GLY A 82 2.77 -13.69 -3.86
C GLY A 82 2.34 -12.49 -4.71
N PHE A 83 2.33 -11.29 -4.13
CA PHE A 83 1.98 -10.07 -4.85
C PHE A 83 2.98 -9.76 -5.97
N ARG A 84 4.29 -9.87 -5.70
CA ARG A 84 5.32 -9.70 -6.74
C ARG A 84 5.22 -10.76 -7.84
N GLY A 85 4.84 -11.98 -7.49
CA GLY A 85 4.55 -13.05 -8.45
C GLY A 85 3.38 -12.70 -9.37
N TYR A 86 2.27 -12.25 -8.79
CA TYR A 86 1.11 -11.76 -9.54
C TYR A 86 1.48 -10.60 -10.48
N ILE A 87 2.20 -9.59 -9.98
CA ILE A 87 2.61 -8.43 -10.78
C ILE A 87 3.48 -8.82 -11.98
N LYS A 88 4.33 -9.86 -11.85
CA LYS A 88 5.19 -10.34 -12.93
C LYS A 88 4.44 -11.12 -14.02
N GLY A 89 3.18 -11.50 -13.79
CA GLY A 89 2.34 -12.12 -14.81
C GLY A 89 1.94 -11.13 -15.91
N ASN A 90 1.92 -11.58 -17.17
CA ASN A 90 1.69 -10.70 -18.33
C ASN A 90 0.20 -10.51 -18.69
N THR A 91 -0.73 -11.09 -17.93
CA THR A 91 -2.17 -11.14 -18.27
C THR A 91 -3.04 -10.25 -17.37
N HIS A 92 -2.44 -9.43 -16.52
CA HIS A 92 -3.18 -8.63 -15.53
C HIS A 92 -3.48 -7.23 -16.04
N SER A 93 -4.64 -6.71 -15.63
CA SER A 93 -5.00 -5.32 -15.92
C SER A 93 -4.00 -4.36 -15.28
N GLN A 94 -3.82 -3.17 -15.86
CA GLN A 94 -2.94 -2.17 -15.25
C GLN A 94 -3.45 -1.77 -13.87
N PHE A 95 -4.79 -1.78 -13.68
CA PHE A 95 -5.42 -1.58 -12.38
C PHE A 95 -4.91 -2.58 -11.34
N ASP A 96 -5.00 -3.89 -11.63
CA ASP A 96 -4.61 -4.92 -10.68
C ASP A 96 -3.11 -4.84 -10.36
N VAL A 97 -2.28 -4.58 -11.38
CA VAL A 97 -0.84 -4.37 -11.18
C VAL A 97 -0.57 -3.22 -10.21
N GLY A 98 -1.27 -2.09 -10.37
CA GLY A 98 -1.16 -0.96 -9.43
C GLY A 98 -1.67 -1.29 -8.03
N TYR A 99 -2.79 -2.01 -7.93
CA TYR A 99 -3.39 -2.43 -6.68
C TYR A 99 -2.44 -3.33 -5.87
N PHE A 100 -1.88 -4.37 -6.49
CA PHE A 100 -0.96 -5.29 -5.83
C PHE A 100 0.43 -4.67 -5.59
N MET A 101 0.84 -3.69 -6.38
CA MET A 101 2.07 -2.94 -6.08
C MET A 101 1.92 -2.15 -4.78
N ALA A 102 0.80 -1.46 -4.57
CA ALA A 102 0.54 -0.74 -3.33
C ALA A 102 0.57 -1.66 -2.10
N TRP A 103 0.01 -2.87 -2.20
CA TRP A 103 0.12 -3.88 -1.15
C TRP A 103 1.56 -4.36 -0.94
N SER A 104 2.32 -4.57 -2.02
CA SER A 104 3.73 -4.95 -1.94
C SER A 104 4.56 -3.89 -1.21
N ASP A 105 4.34 -2.61 -1.52
CA ASP A 105 5.02 -1.48 -0.87
C ASP A 105 4.65 -1.39 0.61
N PHE A 106 3.37 -1.59 0.95
CA PHE A 106 2.91 -1.59 2.34
C PHE A 106 3.56 -2.72 3.16
N ILE A 107 3.59 -3.94 2.64
CA ILE A 107 4.22 -5.09 3.31
C ILE A 107 5.72 -4.87 3.46
N GLN A 108 6.40 -4.38 2.42
CA GLN A 108 7.82 -4.05 2.48
C GLN A 108 8.11 -3.00 3.56
N TYR A 109 7.33 -1.92 3.60
CA TYR A 109 7.47 -0.89 4.64
C TYR A 109 7.30 -1.47 6.06
N ARG A 110 6.32 -2.37 6.27
CA ARG A 110 6.14 -3.02 7.57
C ARG A 110 7.33 -3.89 7.94
N LEU A 111 7.82 -4.71 7.02
CA LEU A 111 9.02 -5.54 7.24
C LEU A 111 10.24 -4.68 7.61
N ASP A 112 10.46 -3.57 6.90
CA ASP A 112 11.62 -2.71 7.12
C ASP A 112 11.55 -2.01 8.48
N THR A 113 10.35 -1.61 8.91
CA THR A 113 10.14 -0.87 10.18
C THR A 113 9.99 -1.78 11.40
N GLU A 114 9.54 -3.02 11.24
CA GLU A 114 9.49 -4.02 12.32
C GLU A 114 10.87 -4.62 12.62
N ASN A 115 11.75 -4.79 11.63
CA ASN A 115 13.13 -5.23 11.85
C ASN A 115 14.04 -4.14 12.47
N SER A 116 13.58 -2.89 12.49
CA SER A 116 14.31 -1.74 13.05
C SER A 116 13.88 -1.38 14.48
N SER A 117 13.02 -2.20 15.11
CA SER A 117 12.46 -1.97 16.45
C SER A 117 12.99 -2.96 17.49
#